data_AF-A0A1Q6LZE1-F1
#
_entry.id   AF-A0A1Q6LZE1-F1
#
_cell.length_a   1.000
_cell.length_b   1.000
_cell.length_c   1.000
_cell.angle_alpha   90.00
_cell.angle_beta   90.00
_cell.angle_gamma   90.00
#
_symmetry.space_group_name_H-M   'P 1'
#
loop_
_entity.id
_entity.type
_entity.pdbx_description
1 polymer ?
#
loop_
_entity_poly.entity_id
_entity_poly.type
_entity_poly.pdbx_seq_one_letter_code
_entity_poly.pdbx_strand_id
1 'polypeptide(L)'
;MDDKFKNGMLKRYNEFTTKTSILDVDGNIIDKNIHDYLARALFEINSGKKFSKQELEEILKLSYRASYYGNMFKRETALENYRKDNVSTLPSRLHTIYLTDEKGIDYWVNALQTDNYTLYRVEASGEIFKTNEQLIPEEMLSYKDVYESAYNYWHPNFKHVPDYTNEYLVKGKVKVLEKIK
;
A
#
# COMPACT_ATOMS: atom_id res chain seq x y z
N MET A 1 -12.70 -8.87 17.86
CA MET A 1 -11.93 -7.63 17.58
C MET A 1 -12.84 -6.73 16.79
N ASP A 2 -12.98 -5.46 17.19
CA ASP A 2 -13.96 -4.53 16.63
C ASP A 2 -13.57 -4.17 15.19
N ASP A 3 -14.32 -4.68 14.22
CA ASP A 3 -14.08 -4.64 12.76
C ASP A 3 -14.27 -3.23 12.13
N LYS A 4 -14.27 -2.17 12.96
CA LYS A 4 -14.64 -0.81 12.54
C LYS A 4 -13.48 0.02 12.04
N PHE A 5 -12.23 -0.39 12.26
CA PHE A 5 -11.07 0.36 11.80
C PHE A 5 -10.59 -0.13 10.43
N LYS A 6 -11.01 0.57 9.37
CA LYS A 6 -10.56 0.32 7.98
C LYS A 6 -9.36 1.19 7.65
N ASN A 7 -8.17 0.80 8.10
CA ASN A 7 -6.92 1.39 7.63
C ASN A 7 -6.79 1.21 6.10
N GLY A 8 -6.44 2.27 5.37
CA GLY A 8 -6.21 2.21 3.93
C GLY A 8 -5.14 1.21 3.52
N MET A 9 -4.08 1.04 4.32
CA MET A 9 -3.06 0.01 4.10
C MET A 9 -3.64 -1.39 4.25
N LEU A 10 -4.39 -1.66 5.31
CA LEU A 10 -5.06 -2.94 5.52
C LEU A 10 -6.05 -3.27 4.41
N LYS A 11 -6.83 -2.27 4.02
CA LYS A 11 -7.81 -2.39 2.94
C LYS A 11 -7.10 -2.77 1.65
N ARG A 12 -6.04 -2.06 1.27
CA ARG A 12 -5.22 -2.39 0.09
C ARG A 12 -4.64 -3.80 0.17
N TYR A 13 -4.13 -4.18 1.35
CA TYR A 13 -3.55 -5.49 1.59
C TYR A 13 -4.59 -6.62 1.41
N ASN A 14 -5.79 -6.46 1.98
CA ASN A 14 -6.86 -7.45 1.94
C ASN A 14 -7.61 -7.49 0.60
N GLU A 15 -7.77 -6.35 -0.06
CA GLU A 15 -8.45 -6.24 -1.36
C GLU A 15 -7.55 -6.55 -2.54
N PHE A 16 -6.23 -6.69 -2.31
CA PHE A 16 -5.32 -7.13 -3.37
C PHE A 16 -5.76 -8.51 -3.86
N THR A 17 -6.14 -8.55 -5.13
CA THR A 17 -6.56 -9.77 -5.81
C THR A 17 -6.03 -9.76 -7.23
N THR A 18 -5.62 -10.94 -7.68
CA THR A 18 -5.29 -11.19 -9.08
C THR A 18 -6.52 -11.61 -9.89
N LYS A 19 -7.72 -11.44 -9.36
CA LYS A 19 -8.98 -11.77 -10.02
C LYS A 19 -9.41 -10.67 -10.99
N THR A 20 -9.77 -11.03 -12.21
CA THR A 20 -10.42 -10.16 -13.20
C THR A 20 -11.66 -10.82 -13.78
N SER A 21 -12.66 -10.04 -14.14
CA SER A 21 -13.90 -10.52 -14.75
C SER A 21 -13.84 -10.29 -16.26
N ILE A 22 -14.09 -11.34 -17.04
CA ILE A 22 -14.08 -11.31 -18.51
C ILE A 22 -15.35 -11.95 -19.06
N LEU A 23 -15.67 -11.65 -20.32
CA LEU A 23 -16.72 -12.37 -21.03
C LEU A 23 -16.16 -13.69 -21.60
N ASP A 24 -16.89 -14.79 -21.41
CA ASP A 24 -16.60 -16.05 -22.08
C ASP A 24 -17.17 -16.08 -23.51
N VAL A 25 -17.02 -17.23 -24.18
CA VAL A 25 -17.48 -17.43 -25.57
C VAL A 25 -19.01 -17.35 -25.72
N ASP A 26 -19.73 -17.59 -24.63
CA ASP A 26 -21.19 -17.57 -24.57
C ASP A 26 -21.73 -16.22 -24.06
N GLY A 27 -20.83 -15.26 -23.78
CA GLY A 27 -21.17 -13.93 -23.28
C GLY A 27 -21.42 -13.86 -21.77
N ASN A 28 -21.12 -14.91 -21.01
CA ASN A 28 -21.22 -14.89 -19.56
C ASN A 28 -20.00 -14.19 -18.94
N ILE A 29 -20.21 -13.46 -17.85
CA ILE A 29 -19.12 -12.92 -17.05
C ILE A 29 -18.53 -14.06 -16.21
N ILE A 30 -17.27 -14.38 -16.47
CA ILE A 30 -16.49 -15.34 -15.70
C ILE A 30 -15.29 -14.67 -15.06
N ASP A 31 -14.89 -15.19 -13.91
CA ASP A 31 -13.72 -14.72 -13.21
C ASP A 31 -12.48 -15.54 -13.58
N LYS A 32 -11.38 -14.85 -13.86
CA LYS A 32 -10.09 -15.46 -14.15
C LYS A 32 -8.97 -14.82 -13.34
N ASN A 33 -7.88 -15.56 -13.19
CA ASN A 33 -6.62 -14.99 -12.75
C ASN A 33 -6.08 -14.08 -13.87
N ILE A 34 -5.64 -12.87 -13.51
CA ILE A 34 -5.07 -11.88 -14.42
C ILE A 34 -3.85 -12.47 -15.14
N HIS A 35 -3.00 -13.25 -14.46
CA HIS A 35 -1.85 -13.88 -15.10
C HIS A 35 -2.26 -14.85 -16.21
N ASP A 36 -3.29 -15.66 -15.98
CA ASP A 36 -3.82 -16.60 -16.98
C ASP A 36 -4.43 -15.84 -18.17
N TYR A 37 -5.16 -14.75 -17.90
CA TYR A 37 -5.72 -13.89 -18.94
C TYR A 37 -4.61 -13.26 -19.80
N LEU A 38 -3.58 -12.70 -19.18
CA LEU A 38 -2.45 -12.08 -19.88
C LEU A 38 -1.64 -13.10 -20.67
N ALA A 39 -1.41 -14.30 -20.13
CA ALA A 39 -0.74 -15.39 -20.84
C ALA A 39 -1.52 -15.81 -22.10
N ARG A 40 -2.85 -15.89 -22.01
CA ARG A 40 -3.71 -16.17 -23.16
C ARG A 40 -3.68 -15.03 -24.19
N ALA A 41 -3.76 -13.78 -23.75
CA ALA A 41 -3.66 -12.63 -24.64
C ALA A 41 -2.32 -12.64 -25.40
N LEU A 42 -1.20 -12.95 -24.73
CA LEU A 42 0.11 -13.08 -25.34
C LEU A 42 0.15 -14.23 -26.38
N PHE A 43 -0.44 -15.38 -26.06
CA PHE A 43 -0.55 -16.49 -27.02
C PHE A 43 -1.34 -16.09 -28.27
N GLU A 44 -2.46 -15.38 -28.10
CA GLU A 44 -3.29 -14.92 -29.22
C GLU A 44 -2.55 -13.90 -30.10
N ILE A 45 -1.79 -12.96 -29.49
CA ILE A 45 -0.91 -12.03 -30.22
C ILE A 45 0.11 -12.81 -31.05
N ASN A 46 0.80 -13.78 -30.44
CA ASN A 46 1.80 -14.60 -31.11
C ASN A 46 1.19 -15.46 -32.24
N SER A 47 -0.09 -15.78 -32.15
CA SER A 47 -0.85 -16.50 -33.17
C SER A 47 -1.40 -15.58 -34.28
N GLY A 48 -1.07 -14.28 -34.26
CA GLY A 48 -1.46 -13.31 -35.28
C GLY A 48 -2.78 -12.59 -35.03
N LYS A 49 -3.42 -12.77 -33.86
CA LYS A 49 -4.63 -12.01 -33.50
C LYS A 49 -4.28 -10.52 -33.40
N LYS A 50 -5.09 -9.68 -34.05
CA LYS A 50 -5.04 -8.23 -33.88
C LYS A 50 -6.02 -7.82 -32.78
N PHE A 51 -5.54 -6.99 -31.86
CA PHE A 51 -6.36 -6.37 -30.82
C PHE A 51 -6.69 -4.93 -31.22
N SER A 52 -7.90 -4.50 -30.89
CA SER A 52 -8.29 -3.09 -30.96
C SER A 52 -7.51 -2.26 -29.94
N LYS A 53 -7.50 -0.94 -30.15
CA LYS A 53 -6.89 0.01 -29.20
C LYS A 53 -7.48 -0.16 -27.79
N GLN A 54 -8.80 -0.30 -27.67
CA GLN A 54 -9.49 -0.44 -26.40
C GLN A 54 -9.08 -1.73 -25.66
N GLU A 55 -8.98 -2.86 -26.37
CA GLU A 55 -8.52 -4.11 -25.76
C GLU A 55 -7.07 -4.01 -25.29
N LEU A 56 -6.20 -3.37 -26.06
CA LEU A 56 -4.81 -3.14 -25.66
C LEU A 56 -4.73 -2.25 -24.42
N GLU A 57 -5.51 -1.17 -24.35
CA GLU A 57 -5.58 -0.32 -23.16
C GLU A 57 -6.03 -1.10 -21.92
N GLU A 58 -6.99 -2.01 -22.05
CA GLU A 58 -7.45 -2.83 -20.94
C GLU A 58 -6.40 -3.85 -20.50
N ILE A 59 -5.75 -4.53 -21.45
CA ILE A 59 -4.63 -5.45 -21.16
C ILE A 59 -3.50 -4.71 -20.42
N LEU A 60 -3.16 -3.49 -20.85
CA LEU A 60 -2.14 -2.67 -20.20
C LEU A 60 -2.55 -2.24 -18.78
N LYS A 61 -3.81 -1.84 -18.58
CA LYS A 61 -4.33 -1.50 -17.25
C LYS A 61 -4.27 -2.70 -16.29
N LEU A 62 -4.69 -3.88 -16.74
CA LEU A 62 -4.64 -5.10 -15.94
C LEU A 62 -3.20 -5.51 -15.62
N SER A 63 -2.30 -5.42 -16.59
CA SER A 63 -0.87 -5.71 -16.42
C SER A 63 -0.23 -4.76 -15.40
N TYR A 64 -0.47 -3.45 -15.54
CA TYR A 64 0.00 -2.44 -14.60
C TYR A 64 -0.54 -2.71 -13.19
N ARG A 65 -1.84 -2.96 -13.05
CA ARG A 65 -2.49 -3.27 -11.77
C ARG A 65 -1.83 -4.50 -11.10
N ALA A 66 -1.70 -5.61 -11.82
CA ALA A 66 -1.12 -6.83 -11.26
C ALA A 66 0.33 -6.62 -10.81
N SER A 67 1.14 -5.94 -11.63
CA SER A 67 2.54 -5.67 -11.32
C SER A 67 2.71 -4.70 -10.15
N TYR A 68 2.05 -3.54 -10.21
CA TYR A 68 2.17 -2.49 -9.20
C TYR A 68 1.68 -2.95 -7.83
N TYR A 69 0.44 -3.46 -7.74
CA TYR A 69 -0.10 -3.89 -6.46
C TYR A 69 0.55 -5.18 -5.94
N GLY A 70 1.04 -6.06 -6.82
CA GLY A 70 1.84 -7.23 -6.43
C GLY A 70 3.15 -6.82 -5.73
N ASN A 71 3.85 -5.82 -6.25
CA ASN A 71 5.06 -5.28 -5.62
C ASN A 71 4.76 -4.63 -4.27
N MET A 72 3.67 -3.85 -4.18
CA MET A 72 3.23 -3.25 -2.91
C MET A 72 2.89 -4.32 -1.87
N PHE A 73 2.12 -5.35 -2.25
CA PHE A 73 1.75 -6.45 -1.36
C PHE A 73 2.99 -7.19 -0.84
N LYS A 74 3.94 -7.52 -1.72
CA LYS A 74 5.23 -8.12 -1.37
C LYS A 74 5.98 -7.25 -0.36
N ARG A 75 6.09 -5.94 -0.62
CA ARG A 75 6.82 -5.01 0.25
C ARG A 75 6.22 -4.95 1.65
N GLU A 76 4.91 -4.73 1.74
CA GLU A 76 4.22 -4.64 3.04
C GLU A 76 4.22 -5.98 3.80
N THR A 77 4.18 -7.11 3.08
CA THR A 77 4.32 -8.45 3.68
C THR A 77 5.70 -8.62 4.32
N ALA A 78 6.77 -8.26 3.61
CA ALA A 78 8.13 -8.35 4.13
C ALA A 78 8.36 -7.43 5.33
N LEU A 79 7.86 -6.18 5.27
CA LEU A 79 7.87 -5.24 6.40
C LEU A 79 7.17 -5.80 7.64
N GLU A 80 5.97 -6.37 7.46
CA GLU A 80 5.19 -6.92 8.58
C GLU A 80 5.81 -8.21 9.14
N ASN A 81 6.39 -9.06 8.30
CA ASN A 81 7.08 -10.26 8.76
C ASN A 81 8.33 -9.88 9.56
N TYR A 82 9.14 -8.94 9.08
CA TYR A 82 10.29 -8.42 9.85
C TYR A 82 9.84 -7.89 11.21
N ARG A 83 8.74 -7.12 11.24
CA ARG A 83 8.18 -6.58 12.48
C ARG A 83 7.83 -7.70 13.46
N LYS A 84 7.10 -8.72 13.01
CA LYS A 84 6.70 -9.87 13.84
C LYS A 84 7.91 -10.62 14.40
N ASP A 85 8.94 -10.78 13.59
CA ASP A 85 10.10 -11.59 13.95
C ASP A 85 11.07 -10.86 14.89
N ASN A 86 11.18 -9.52 14.77
CA ASN A 86 12.26 -8.76 15.43
C ASN A 86 11.76 -7.67 16.41
N VAL A 87 10.60 -7.08 16.16
CA VAL A 87 10.08 -5.91 16.92
C VAL A 87 8.57 -6.03 17.13
N SER A 88 8.12 -7.21 17.57
CA SER A 88 6.70 -7.60 17.60
C SER A 88 5.80 -6.71 18.47
N THR A 89 6.41 -5.96 19.40
CA THR A 89 5.76 -4.98 20.27
C THR A 89 5.43 -3.66 19.56
N LEU A 90 6.07 -3.36 18.43
CA LEU A 90 5.78 -2.15 17.66
C LEU A 90 4.45 -2.29 16.91
N PRO A 91 3.69 -1.19 16.74
CA PRO A 91 2.44 -1.19 15.99
C PRO A 91 2.60 -1.67 14.54
N SER A 92 1.66 -2.49 14.07
CA SER A 92 1.65 -2.95 12.67
C SER A 92 1.14 -1.85 11.73
N ARG A 93 1.86 -1.62 10.63
CA ARG A 93 1.42 -0.78 9.49
C ARG A 93 0.03 -1.15 8.96
N LEU A 94 -0.35 -2.42 9.10
CA LEU A 94 -1.64 -2.93 8.66
C LEU A 94 -2.76 -2.68 9.69
N HIS A 95 -2.46 -2.32 10.93
CA HIS A 95 -3.48 -2.22 11.99
C HIS A 95 -3.34 -0.97 12.86
N THR A 96 -2.90 0.13 12.25
CA THR A 96 -2.66 1.42 12.92
C THR A 96 -3.30 2.59 12.18
N ILE A 97 -3.47 3.70 12.92
CA ILE A 97 -3.68 5.01 12.31
C ILE A 97 -2.31 5.59 11.97
N TYR A 98 -2.22 6.19 10.79
CA TYR A 98 -1.08 7.00 10.37
C TYR A 98 -1.36 8.46 10.75
N LEU A 99 -0.45 9.05 11.52
CA LEU A 99 -0.47 10.47 11.86
C LEU A 99 0.83 11.14 11.43
N THR A 100 0.82 12.46 11.39
CA THR A 100 2.01 13.30 11.18
C THR A 100 2.04 14.41 12.23
N ASP A 101 3.19 15.08 12.33
CA ASP A 101 3.34 16.29 13.14
C ASP A 101 3.13 17.55 12.27
N GLU A 102 3.19 18.73 12.89
CA GLU A 102 2.94 20.00 12.19
C GLU A 102 3.89 20.24 11.02
N LYS A 103 5.11 19.70 11.08
CA LYS A 103 6.12 19.87 10.04
C LYS A 103 5.79 19.05 8.79
N GLY A 104 5.11 17.93 8.94
CA GLY A 104 4.78 17.04 7.83
C GLY A 104 3.48 17.34 7.10
N ILE A 105 2.64 18.26 7.59
CA ILE A 105 1.33 18.54 7.01
C ILE A 105 1.42 18.84 5.51
N ASP A 106 2.27 19.80 5.11
CA ASP A 106 2.41 20.20 3.72
C ASP A 106 2.92 19.06 2.83
N TYR A 107 3.89 18.30 3.33
CA TYR A 107 4.41 17.13 2.61
C TYR A 107 3.31 16.09 2.36
N TRP A 108 2.57 15.70 3.39
CA TRP A 108 1.56 14.65 3.28
C TRP A 108 0.33 15.08 2.48
N VAL A 109 -0.08 16.35 2.56
CA VAL A 109 -1.14 16.90 1.69
C VAL A 109 -0.73 16.78 0.22
N ASN A 110 0.52 17.16 -0.11
CA ASN A 110 1.04 17.06 -1.47
C ASN A 110 1.20 15.60 -1.93
N ALA A 111 1.71 14.73 -1.06
CA ALA A 111 1.94 13.31 -1.36
C ALA A 111 0.65 12.53 -1.63
N LEU A 112 -0.45 12.88 -0.94
CA LEU A 112 -1.76 12.25 -1.14
C LEU A 112 -2.49 12.74 -2.39
N GLN A 113 -1.99 13.79 -3.06
CA GLN A 113 -2.54 14.33 -4.31
C GLN A 113 -4.06 14.55 -4.27
N THR A 114 -4.57 15.06 -3.15
CA THR A 114 -6.00 15.33 -2.97
C THR A 114 -6.24 16.72 -2.39
N ASP A 115 -7.11 17.48 -3.05
CA ASP A 115 -7.60 18.77 -2.54
C ASP A 115 -8.77 18.59 -1.55
N ASN A 116 -9.37 17.39 -1.55
CA ASN A 116 -10.48 17.04 -0.69
C ASN A 116 -9.97 16.29 0.55
N TYR A 117 -9.58 17.07 1.57
CA TYR A 117 -9.19 16.53 2.87
C TYR A 117 -9.77 17.38 4.00
N THR A 118 -9.87 16.76 5.18
CA THR A 118 -10.19 17.44 6.44
C THR A 118 -9.01 17.25 7.36
N LEU A 119 -8.54 18.32 7.98
CA LEU A 119 -7.38 18.29 8.86
C LEU A 119 -7.85 18.43 10.31
N TYR A 120 -7.44 17.49 11.15
CA TYR A 120 -7.76 17.48 12.58
C TYR A 120 -6.49 17.52 13.41
N ARG A 121 -6.48 18.33 14.46
CA ARG A 121 -5.52 18.17 15.56
C ARG A 121 -6.07 17.12 16.50
N VAL A 122 -5.22 16.16 16.88
CA VAL A 122 -5.62 15.02 17.69
C VAL A 122 -4.67 14.80 18.86
N GLU A 123 -5.20 14.25 19.94
CA GLU A 123 -4.44 13.67 21.04
C GLU A 123 -4.43 12.14 20.86
N ALA A 124 -3.24 11.56 20.72
CA ALA A 124 -3.04 10.13 20.56
C ALA A 124 -2.46 9.51 21.83
N SER A 125 -2.98 8.35 22.23
CA SER A 125 -2.47 7.56 23.35
C SER A 125 -2.45 6.06 23.03
N GLY A 126 -1.53 5.32 23.63
CA GLY A 126 -1.31 3.89 23.38
C GLY A 126 0.11 3.61 22.87
N GLU A 127 0.25 2.60 22.02
CA GLU A 127 1.50 2.27 21.36
C GLU A 127 1.70 3.22 20.18
N ILE A 128 2.74 4.05 20.24
CA ILE A 128 3.08 5.02 19.20
C ILE A 128 4.48 4.72 18.70
N PHE A 129 4.61 4.44 17.41
CA PHE A 129 5.90 4.27 16.75
C PHE A 129 6.13 5.42 15.78
N LYS A 130 7.18 6.19 16.03
CA LYS A 130 7.65 7.25 15.13
C LYS A 130 8.66 6.67 14.16
N THR A 131 8.49 6.94 12.88
CA THR A 131 9.44 6.59 11.82
C THR A 131 9.37 7.62 10.68
N ASN A 132 9.89 7.29 9.51
CA ASN A 132 10.02 8.18 8.38
C ASN A 132 9.78 7.43 7.06
N GLU A 133 8.99 8.03 6.16
CA GLU A 133 8.65 7.46 4.85
C GLU A 133 9.90 7.12 4.02
N GLN A 134 10.97 7.90 4.14
CA GLN A 134 12.21 7.70 3.37
C GLN A 134 12.97 6.42 3.76
N LEU A 135 12.58 5.77 4.86
CA LEU A 135 13.18 4.53 5.33
C LEU A 135 12.44 3.28 4.82
N ILE A 136 11.32 3.46 4.13
CA ILE A 136 10.58 2.35 3.51
C ILE A 136 11.43 1.79 2.35
N PRO A 137 11.69 0.47 2.31
CA PRO A 137 12.42 -0.13 1.19
C PRO A 137 11.67 0.05 -0.13
N GLU A 138 12.39 0.20 -1.24
CA GLU A 138 11.78 0.34 -2.56
C GLU A 138 10.96 -0.92 -2.95
N GLU A 139 9.79 -0.74 -3.57
CA GLU A 139 8.93 -1.88 -3.92
C GLU A 139 9.48 -2.78 -5.04
N MET A 140 10.48 -2.32 -5.79
CA MET A 140 11.13 -3.10 -6.86
C MET A 140 12.11 -4.15 -6.34
N LEU A 141 12.54 -4.04 -5.09
CA LEU A 141 13.45 -5.00 -4.46
C LEU A 141 12.84 -6.39 -4.33
N SER A 142 13.67 -7.43 -4.19
CA SER A 142 13.18 -8.78 -3.91
C SER A 142 12.56 -8.84 -2.50
N TYR A 143 11.74 -9.86 -2.23
CA TYR A 143 11.18 -10.04 -0.88
C TYR A 143 12.28 -10.08 0.20
N LYS A 144 13.37 -10.82 -0.09
CA LYS A 144 14.51 -10.97 0.83
C LYS A 144 15.15 -9.62 1.11
N ASP A 145 15.43 -8.84 0.07
CA ASP A 145 16.10 -7.54 0.21
C ASP A 145 15.20 -6.53 0.94
N VAL A 146 13.88 -6.55 0.69
CA VAL A 146 12.92 -5.73 1.46
C VAL A 146 12.92 -6.16 2.92
N TYR A 147 12.87 -7.47 3.21
CA TYR A 147 12.87 -7.98 4.58
C TYR A 147 14.13 -7.57 5.33
N GLU A 148 15.31 -7.69 4.72
CA GLU A 148 16.57 -7.27 5.33
C GLU A 148 16.62 -5.74 5.52
N SER A 149 16.18 -4.98 4.51
CA SER A 149 16.17 -3.51 4.54
C SER A 149 15.11 -2.93 5.49
N ALA A 150 14.08 -3.70 5.85
CA ALA A 150 13.04 -3.32 6.80
C ALA A 150 13.61 -2.96 8.18
N TYR A 151 14.83 -3.43 8.51
CA TYR A 151 15.58 -3.00 9.68
C TYR A 151 15.59 -1.47 9.81
N ASN A 152 15.89 -0.75 8.72
CA ASN A 152 16.04 0.71 8.75
C ASN A 152 14.72 1.41 9.07
N TYR A 153 13.62 0.91 8.52
CA TYR A 153 12.28 1.44 8.78
C TYR A 153 11.86 1.23 10.24
N TRP A 154 12.14 0.04 10.79
CA TRP A 154 11.77 -0.33 12.15
C TRP A 154 12.74 0.17 13.23
N HIS A 155 13.96 0.57 12.85
CA HIS A 155 15.00 1.16 13.69
C HIS A 155 15.46 2.50 13.13
N PRO A 156 14.58 3.52 13.09
CA PRO A 156 14.82 4.73 12.33
C PRO A 156 16.01 5.54 12.86
N ASN A 157 16.97 5.83 11.97
CA ASN A 157 18.02 6.81 12.22
C ASN A 157 17.62 8.17 11.63
N PHE A 158 17.08 9.04 12.48
CA PHE A 158 16.58 10.35 12.07
C PHE A 158 17.65 11.37 11.63
N LYS A 159 18.95 11.05 11.75
CA LYS A 159 20.03 11.99 11.38
C LYS A 159 20.13 12.26 9.88
N HIS A 160 19.61 11.35 9.05
CA HIS A 160 19.80 11.37 7.60
C HIS A 160 18.49 11.40 6.82
N VAL A 161 17.38 11.75 7.47
CA VAL A 161 16.07 11.86 6.84
C VAL A 161 15.42 13.20 7.20
N PRO A 162 14.67 13.80 6.27
CA PRO A 162 13.95 15.03 6.54
C PRO A 162 12.86 14.80 7.60
N ASP A 163 12.77 15.69 8.58
CA ASP A 163 11.78 15.55 9.65
C ASP A 163 10.34 15.81 9.18
N TYR A 164 10.14 16.56 8.10
CA TYR A 164 8.84 16.79 7.48
C TYR A 164 8.23 15.54 6.81
N THR A 165 8.97 14.43 6.69
CA THR A 165 8.44 13.14 6.19
C THR A 165 8.25 12.12 7.31
N ASN A 166 8.27 12.57 8.57
CA ASN A 166 7.98 11.70 9.69
C ASN A 166 6.53 11.22 9.63
N GLU A 167 6.36 9.94 9.99
CA GLU A 167 5.06 9.31 10.20
C GLU A 167 5.00 8.66 11.58
N TYR A 168 3.79 8.60 12.11
CA TYR A 168 3.49 8.05 13.42
C TYR A 168 2.46 6.94 13.25
N LEU A 169 2.85 5.71 13.54
CA LEU A 169 1.95 4.57 13.60
C LEU A 169 1.36 4.49 15.00
N VAL A 170 0.06 4.70 15.12
CA VAL A 170 -0.65 4.70 16.40
C VAL A 170 -1.58 3.52 16.50
N LYS A 171 -1.40 2.73 17.56
CA LYS A 171 -2.34 1.69 18.00
C LYS A 171 -2.81 2.02 19.41
N GLY A 172 -4.06 2.47 19.50
CA GLY A 172 -4.64 2.92 20.75
C GLY A 172 -5.83 3.85 20.51
N LYS A 173 -5.93 4.91 21.31
CA LYS A 173 -7.05 5.87 21.24
C LYS A 173 -6.57 7.17 20.62
N VAL A 174 -7.39 7.70 19.71
CA VAL A 174 -7.21 9.02 19.11
C VAL A 174 -8.42 9.86 19.47
N LYS A 175 -8.18 11.00 20.13
CA LYS A 175 -9.20 11.99 20.47
C LYS A 175 -9.03 13.20 19.58
N VAL A 176 -10.06 13.54 18.81
CA VAL A 176 -10.08 14.78 18.04
C VAL A 176 -10.20 15.95 19.00
N LEU A 177 -9.27 16.89 18.91
CA LEU A 177 -9.27 18.12 19.71
C LEU A 177 -9.98 19.24 18.95
N GLU A 178 -9.63 19.43 17.68
CA GLU A 178 -10.21 20.46 16.82
C GLU A 178 -10.08 20.10 15.34
N LYS A 179 -10.92 20.73 14.53
CA LYS A 179 -10.85 20.72 13.07
C LYS A 179 -10.11 21.97 12.61
N ILE A 180 -8.98 21.80 11.94
CA ILE A 180 -8.14 22.89 11.40
C ILE A 180 -8.65 23.33 10.02
N LYS A 181 -9.09 22.37 9.19
CA LYS A 181 -9.63 22.60 7.84
C LYS A 181 -10.72 21.59 7.53
#